data_AF-A0A962S6U1-F1
#
_entry.id   AF-A0A962S6U1-F1
#
_cell.length_a   1.000
_cell.length_b   1.000
_cell.length_c   1.000
_cell.angle_alpha   90.00
_cell.angle_beta   90.00
_cell.angle_gamma   90.00
#
_symmetry.space_group_name_H-M   'P 1'
#
loop_
_entity.id
_entity.type
_entity.pdbx_description
1 polymer ?
#
loop_
_entity_poly.entity_id
_entity_poly.type
_entity_poly.pdbx_seq_one_letter_code
_entity_poly.pdbx_strand_id
1 'polypeptide(L)'
;MKQFLLQEKYPLFTLEVGKRETSFTCVDEIIAFLKARIDEHEMARFIAIFDHYRHTQSLKFGQIGEGILDAKNIVFCFGITLPNPQSIALRPRSMGVVELENAFVIAFMEAPMPLANVAMEAWAKSIKNAGISREVKATEPCYFA
;
A
#
# COMPACT_ATOMS: atom_id res chain seq x y z
N MET A 1 17.87 1.32 26.64
CA MET A 1 16.81 0.88 25.71
C MET A 1 16.06 -0.27 26.37
N LYS A 2 14.73 -0.19 26.52
CA LYS A 2 13.91 -1.28 27.07
C LYS A 2 13.04 -1.83 25.94
N GLN A 3 13.23 -3.10 25.61
CA GLN A 3 12.39 -3.81 24.65
C GLN A 3 11.18 -4.38 25.38
N PHE A 4 9.98 -4.16 24.86
CA PHE A 4 8.74 -4.79 25.32
C PHE A 4 7.82 -4.97 24.10
N LEU A 5 6.98 -6.00 24.13
CA LEU A 5 6.01 -6.25 23.05
C LEU A 5 4.71 -5.54 23.38
N LEU A 6 4.28 -4.66 22.48
CA LEU A 6 2.97 -4.00 22.54
C LEU A 6 2.08 -4.69 21.50
N GLN A 7 1.18 -5.57 21.94
CA GLN A 7 0.30 -6.46 21.15
C GLN A 7 1.02 -7.69 20.55
N GLU A 8 0.59 -8.89 20.96
CA GLU A 8 1.26 -10.18 20.66
C GLU A 8 0.99 -10.75 19.25
N LYS A 9 0.12 -10.11 18.45
CA LYS A 9 -0.22 -10.55 17.10
C LYS A 9 0.01 -9.39 16.13
N TYR A 10 0.59 -9.69 14.98
CA TYR A 10 0.72 -8.77 13.84
C TYR A 10 -0.32 -9.14 12.76
N PRO A 11 -1.60 -8.78 12.94
CA PRO A 11 -2.61 -9.06 11.93
C PRO A 11 -2.30 -8.32 10.63
N LEU A 12 -2.39 -9.06 9.53
CA LEU A 12 -2.22 -8.56 8.17
C LEU A 12 -3.53 -8.69 7.43
N PHE A 13 -3.90 -7.63 6.71
CA PHE A 13 -4.85 -7.72 5.62
C PHE A 13 -4.07 -8.01 4.33
N THR A 14 -4.58 -8.93 3.54
CA THR A 14 -4.07 -9.24 2.20
C THR A 14 -5.22 -9.36 1.21
N LEU A 15 -5.04 -8.81 0.03
CA LEU A 15 -5.96 -8.94 -1.10
C LEU A 15 -5.15 -9.26 -2.35
N GLU A 16 -5.45 -10.39 -2.98
CA GLU A 16 -4.97 -10.71 -4.32
C GLU A 16 -6.01 -10.27 -5.35
N VAL A 17 -5.54 -9.60 -6.40
CA VAL A 17 -6.37 -9.10 -7.51
C VAL A 17 -5.78 -9.61 -8.82
N GLY A 18 -6.50 -10.48 -9.53
CA GLY A 18 -6.06 -10.97 -10.82
C GLY A 18 -5.96 -9.84 -11.85
N LYS A 19 -5.02 -9.93 -12.81
CA LYS A 19 -4.85 -8.93 -13.89
C LYS A 19 -6.13 -8.71 -14.73
N ARG A 20 -7.06 -9.67 -14.74
CA ARG A 20 -8.37 -9.57 -15.41
C ARG A 20 -9.47 -8.94 -14.55
N GLU A 21 -9.21 -8.75 -13.26
CA GLU A 21 -10.15 -8.21 -12.28
C GLU A 21 -9.95 -6.71 -12.04
N THR A 22 -8.92 -6.12 -12.68
CA THR A 22 -8.59 -4.71 -12.60
C THR A 22 -8.26 -4.13 -13.98
N SER A 23 -8.45 -2.83 -14.13
CA SER A 23 -7.98 -2.07 -15.29
C SER A 23 -6.50 -1.68 -15.17
N PHE A 24 -5.89 -1.83 -13.99
CA PHE A 24 -4.50 -1.43 -13.78
C PHE A 24 -3.53 -2.45 -14.38
N THR A 25 -2.45 -1.94 -14.98
CA THR A 25 -1.49 -2.75 -15.73
C THR A 25 -0.19 -2.99 -14.98
N CYS A 26 0.22 -2.07 -14.10
CA CYS A 26 1.45 -2.16 -13.30
C CYS A 26 1.28 -1.62 -11.86
N VAL A 27 2.29 -1.86 -11.01
CA VAL A 27 2.32 -1.34 -9.62
C VAL A 27 2.15 0.18 -9.55
N ASP A 28 2.77 0.93 -10.46
CA ASP A 28 2.76 2.40 -10.40
C ASP A 28 1.36 3.00 -10.57
N GLU A 29 0.52 2.43 -11.42
CA GLU A 29 -0.88 2.86 -11.58
C GLU A 29 -1.69 2.64 -10.29
N ILE A 30 -1.46 1.50 -9.61
CA ILE A 30 -2.11 1.21 -8.33
C ILE A 30 -1.61 2.17 -7.24
N ILE A 31 -0.31 2.45 -7.20
CA ILE A 31 0.27 3.41 -6.25
C ILE A 31 -0.31 4.82 -6.48
N ALA A 32 -0.43 5.25 -7.74
CA ALA A 32 -1.07 6.52 -8.08
C ALA A 32 -2.55 6.57 -7.65
N PHE A 33 -3.30 5.48 -7.89
CA PHE A 33 -4.67 5.35 -7.42
C PHE A 33 -4.79 5.44 -5.89
N LEU A 34 -3.97 4.69 -5.15
CA LEU A 34 -3.96 4.70 -3.69
C LEU A 34 -3.57 6.08 -3.15
N LYS A 35 -2.58 6.73 -3.77
CA LYS A 35 -2.18 8.10 -3.41
C LYS A 35 -3.35 9.07 -3.57
N ALA A 36 -4.10 9.00 -4.68
CA ALA A 36 -5.28 9.83 -4.88
C ALA A 36 -6.34 9.60 -3.77
N ARG A 37 -6.57 8.34 -3.38
CA ARG A 37 -7.48 8.01 -2.27
C ARG A 37 -6.99 8.55 -0.92
N ILE A 38 -5.69 8.52 -0.67
CA ILE A 38 -5.09 9.09 0.55
C ILE A 38 -5.21 10.61 0.55
N ASP A 39 -4.94 11.28 -0.57
CA ASP A 39 -4.98 12.73 -0.69
C ASP A 39 -6.42 13.28 -0.58
N GLU A 40 -7.43 12.52 -1.03
CA GLU A 40 -8.85 12.86 -0.90
C GLU A 40 -9.41 12.64 0.51
N HIS A 41 -8.74 11.83 1.35
CA HIS A 41 -9.28 11.41 2.63
C HIS A 41 -8.93 12.40 3.74
N GLU A 42 -9.95 13.00 4.36
CA GLU A 42 -9.83 14.11 5.32
C GLU A 42 -8.86 13.85 6.50
N MET A 43 -8.74 12.60 6.92
CA MET A 43 -7.92 12.21 8.08
C MET A 43 -6.58 11.59 7.70
N ALA A 44 -6.30 11.39 6.41
CA ALA A 44 -5.08 10.73 5.95
C ALA A 44 -4.10 11.74 5.36
N ARG A 45 -2.80 11.44 5.46
CA ARG A 45 -1.75 12.25 4.85
C ARG A 45 -0.71 11.38 4.20
N PHE A 46 -0.50 11.59 2.90
CA PHE A 46 0.61 10.98 2.15
C PHE A 46 1.96 11.45 2.70
N ILE A 47 2.93 10.53 2.76
CA ILE A 47 4.29 10.79 3.24
C ILE A 47 5.32 10.47 2.16
N ALA A 48 5.32 9.24 1.65
CA ALA A 48 6.33 8.78 0.70
C ALA A 48 5.88 7.55 -0.10
N ILE A 49 6.59 7.28 -1.19
CA ILE A 49 6.60 6.00 -1.89
C ILE A 49 8.01 5.41 -1.71
N PHE A 50 8.09 4.14 -1.39
CA PHE A 50 9.35 3.41 -1.32
C PHE A 50 9.34 2.30 -2.37
N ASP A 51 10.26 2.39 -3.34
CA ASP A 51 10.50 1.36 -4.34
C ASP A 51 11.32 0.23 -3.69
N HIS A 52 10.60 -0.72 -3.11
CA HIS A 52 11.18 -1.80 -2.34
C HIS A 52 11.90 -2.79 -3.25
N TYR A 53 11.34 -3.05 -4.43
CA TYR A 53 11.93 -3.94 -5.43
C TYR A 53 13.30 -3.43 -5.87
N ARG A 54 13.38 -2.19 -6.36
CA ARG A 54 14.64 -1.59 -6.81
C ARG A 54 15.64 -1.48 -5.67
N HIS A 55 15.17 -1.12 -4.46
CA HIS A 55 16.03 -1.11 -3.29
C HIS A 55 16.67 -2.47 -3.05
N THR A 56 15.88 -3.53 -2.91
CA THR A 56 16.39 -4.87 -2.63
C THR A 56 17.27 -5.38 -3.76
N GLN A 57 16.89 -5.16 -5.03
CA GLN A 57 17.70 -5.54 -6.19
C GLN A 57 19.09 -4.86 -6.20
N SER A 58 19.21 -3.63 -5.67
CA SER A 58 20.48 -2.90 -5.61
C SER A 58 21.46 -3.41 -4.55
N LEU A 59 21.00 -4.22 -3.59
CA LEU A 59 21.84 -4.70 -2.49
C LEU A 59 22.69 -5.90 -2.93
N LYS A 60 23.97 -5.90 -2.52
CA LYS A 60 24.93 -6.99 -2.80
C LYS A 60 24.41 -8.39 -2.43
N PHE A 61 23.61 -8.48 -1.37
CA PHE A 61 23.01 -9.72 -0.88
C PHE A 61 21.48 -9.68 -0.92
N GLY A 62 20.90 -8.78 -1.72
CA GLY A 62 19.46 -8.68 -1.88
C GLY A 62 18.90 -9.92 -2.57
N GLN A 63 17.75 -10.39 -2.09
CA GLN A 63 17.04 -11.52 -2.68
C GLN A 63 15.59 -11.10 -2.90
N ILE A 64 15.14 -11.25 -4.15
CA ILE A 64 13.73 -11.09 -4.52
C ILE A 64 13.13 -12.50 -4.57
N GLY A 65 11.96 -12.66 -3.95
CA GLY A 65 11.23 -13.93 -3.98
C GLY A 65 10.82 -14.32 -5.41
N GLU A 66 10.70 -15.62 -5.66
CA GLU A 66 10.28 -16.14 -6.96
C GLU A 66 8.92 -15.56 -7.39
N GLY A 67 8.80 -15.16 -8.66
CA GLY A 67 7.57 -14.64 -9.24
C GLY A 67 7.23 -13.17 -8.92
N ILE A 68 8.00 -12.49 -8.05
CA ILE A 68 7.84 -11.06 -7.81
C ILE A 68 8.44 -10.27 -8.97
N LEU A 69 7.61 -9.49 -9.66
CA LEU A 69 8.00 -8.67 -10.81
C LEU A 69 8.27 -7.22 -10.44
N ASP A 70 7.50 -6.67 -9.49
CA ASP A 70 7.71 -5.34 -8.92
C ASP A 70 7.07 -5.29 -7.51
N ALA A 71 7.54 -4.38 -6.66
CA ALA A 71 7.08 -4.22 -5.28
C ALA A 71 7.37 -2.81 -4.76
N LYS A 72 6.31 -2.09 -4.39
CA LYS A 72 6.42 -0.74 -3.81
C LYS A 72 5.58 -0.62 -2.55
N ASN A 73 6.05 0.20 -1.61
CA ASN A 73 5.25 0.61 -0.46
C ASN A 73 4.78 2.05 -0.66
N ILE A 74 3.50 2.31 -0.40
CA ILE A 74 3.00 3.67 -0.17
C ILE A 74 2.88 3.90 1.34
N VAL A 75 3.46 5.01 1.80
CA VAL A 75 3.58 5.38 3.22
C VAL A 75 2.74 6.61 3.50
N PHE A 76 1.89 6.53 4.53
CA PHE A 76 0.93 7.57 4.88
C PHE A 76 0.55 7.46 6.36
N CYS A 77 -0.15 8.44 6.93
CA CYS A 77 -0.60 8.37 8.31
C CYS A 77 -2.05 8.86 8.45
N PHE A 78 -2.76 8.32 9.44
CA PHE A 78 -4.05 8.87 9.89
C PHE A 78 -3.82 9.79 11.10
N GLY A 79 -4.26 11.05 10.98
CA GLY A 79 -3.99 12.14 11.91
C GLY A 79 -5.12 12.46 12.88
N ILE A 80 -5.87 11.48 13.39
CA ILE A 80 -7.04 11.76 14.25
C ILE A 80 -6.62 12.06 15.71
N THR A 81 -5.82 11.18 16.32
CA THR A 81 -5.40 11.29 17.72
C THR A 81 -3.98 10.74 17.92
N LEU A 82 -3.26 11.23 18.93
CA LEU A 82 -1.99 10.69 19.43
C LEU A 82 -2.14 10.42 20.95
N PRO A 83 -2.69 9.26 21.35
CA PRO A 83 -3.15 9.04 22.72
C PRO A 83 -2.01 8.85 23.74
N ASN A 84 -0.81 8.44 23.30
CA ASN A 84 0.37 8.31 24.15
C ASN A 84 1.67 8.40 23.31
N PRO A 85 2.84 8.68 23.94
CA PRO A 85 4.12 8.79 23.23
C PRO A 85 4.51 7.54 22.44
N GLN A 86 4.15 6.35 22.93
CA GLN A 86 4.49 5.06 22.34
C GLN A 86 3.76 4.81 21.01
N SER A 87 2.63 5.50 20.79
CA SER A 87 1.83 5.38 19.56
C SER A 87 2.60 5.76 18.29
N ILE A 88 3.67 6.56 18.41
CA ILE A 88 4.52 6.93 17.26
C ILE A 88 5.32 5.73 16.72
N ALA A 89 5.61 4.72 17.56
CA ALA A 89 6.32 3.51 17.14
C ALA A 89 5.47 2.62 16.21
N LEU A 90 4.14 2.83 16.23
CA LEU A 90 3.19 2.17 15.34
C LEU A 90 2.81 3.10 14.18
N ARG A 91 3.61 4.12 13.86
CA ARG A 91 3.35 5.06 12.77
C ARG A 91 4.64 5.29 11.97
N PRO A 92 4.56 5.63 10.68
CA PRO A 92 3.36 5.76 9.84
C PRO A 92 2.68 4.40 9.52
N ARG A 93 1.62 4.44 8.71
CA ARG A 93 1.04 3.27 8.04
C ARG A 93 1.73 3.07 6.69
N SER A 94 1.74 1.83 6.24
CA SER A 94 2.17 1.48 4.89
C SER A 94 1.24 0.44 4.28
N MET A 95 1.01 0.57 2.98
CA MET A 95 0.43 -0.48 2.14
C MET A 95 1.49 -0.91 1.13
N GLY A 96 1.73 -2.21 1.05
CA GLY A 96 2.55 -2.83 0.02
C GLY A 96 1.69 -3.19 -1.19
N VAL A 97 2.21 -2.92 -2.38
CA VAL A 97 1.65 -3.38 -3.67
C VAL A 97 2.75 -4.16 -4.36
N VAL A 98 2.45 -5.43 -4.66
CA VAL A 98 3.37 -6.36 -5.31
C VAL A 98 2.74 -6.84 -6.60
N GLU A 99 3.52 -6.89 -7.66
CA GLU A 99 3.13 -7.45 -8.94
C GLU A 99 3.69 -8.85 -9.11
N LEU A 100 2.81 -9.76 -9.51
CA LEU A 100 3.10 -11.12 -9.93
C LEU A 100 2.71 -11.25 -11.41
N GLU A 101 3.05 -12.37 -12.04
CA GLU A 101 2.74 -12.62 -13.45
C GLU A 101 1.25 -12.44 -13.79
N ASN A 102 0.35 -12.97 -12.97
CA ASN A 102 -1.09 -13.01 -13.25
C ASN A 102 -1.95 -12.21 -12.25
N ALA A 103 -1.33 -11.54 -11.27
CA ALA A 103 -2.04 -10.85 -10.20
C ALA A 103 -1.24 -9.69 -9.60
N PHE A 104 -1.93 -8.88 -8.81
CA PHE A 104 -1.35 -7.97 -7.84
C PHE A 104 -1.70 -8.42 -6.42
N VAL A 105 -0.78 -8.25 -5.49
CA VAL A 105 -1.02 -8.48 -4.06
C VAL A 105 -0.93 -7.14 -3.32
N ILE A 106 -1.98 -6.82 -2.58
CA ILE A 106 -2.04 -5.64 -1.71
C ILE A 106 -2.05 -6.12 -0.27
N ALA A 107 -1.06 -5.69 0.51
CA ALA A 107 -0.89 -6.13 1.88
C ALA A 107 -0.60 -4.96 2.83
N PHE A 108 -1.20 -4.99 4.02
CA PHE A 108 -0.95 -4.00 5.06
C PHE A 108 -1.25 -4.55 6.44
N MET A 109 -0.57 -3.99 7.44
CA MET A 109 -0.81 -4.32 8.84
C MET A 109 -2.10 -3.67 9.33
N GLU A 110 -2.89 -4.43 10.09
CA GLU A 110 -4.01 -3.86 10.84
C GLU A 110 -3.51 -2.71 11.73
N ALA A 111 -4.23 -1.60 11.68
CA ALA A 111 -4.02 -0.46 12.55
C ALA A 111 -4.81 -0.67 13.86
N PRO A 112 -4.31 -0.16 15.01
CA PRO A 112 -5.07 -0.14 16.26
C PRO A 112 -6.39 0.65 16.18
N MET A 113 -6.58 1.45 15.13
CA MET A 113 -7.74 2.31 14.92
C MET A 113 -8.65 1.67 13.85
N PRO A 114 -9.86 1.19 14.20
CA PRO A 114 -10.74 0.52 13.24
C PRO A 114 -11.09 1.33 12.00
N LEU A 115 -11.28 2.65 12.14
CA LEU A 115 -11.58 3.55 11.01
C LEU A 115 -10.46 3.56 9.95
N ALA A 116 -9.20 3.45 10.36
CA ALA A 116 -8.08 3.34 9.44
C ALA A 116 -8.16 2.05 8.62
N ASN A 117 -8.53 0.93 9.25
CA ASN A 117 -8.67 -0.37 8.58
C ASN A 117 -9.81 -0.33 7.55
N VAL A 118 -10.97 0.22 7.92
CA VAL A 118 -12.12 0.38 7.01
C VAL A 118 -11.72 1.18 5.76
N ALA A 119 -11.00 2.29 5.91
CA ALA A 119 -10.53 3.09 4.78
C ALA A 119 -9.54 2.32 3.90
N MET A 120 -8.50 1.71 4.50
CA MET A 120 -7.48 0.95 3.74
C MET A 120 -8.07 -0.26 3.01
N GLU A 121 -8.99 -1.00 3.65
CA GLU A 121 -9.70 -2.10 3.03
C GLU A 121 -10.57 -1.63 1.85
N ALA A 122 -11.30 -0.51 2.01
CA ALA A 122 -12.12 0.04 0.94
C ALA A 122 -11.27 0.47 -0.27
N TRP A 123 -10.12 1.09 -0.03
CA TRP A 123 -9.18 1.46 -1.09
C TRP A 123 -8.61 0.22 -1.78
N ALA A 124 -8.16 -0.79 -1.02
CA ALA A 124 -7.65 -2.04 -1.59
C ALA A 124 -8.71 -2.76 -2.42
N LYS A 125 -9.94 -2.92 -1.90
CA LYS A 125 -11.07 -3.56 -2.61
C LYS A 125 -11.43 -2.82 -3.90
N SER A 126 -11.27 -1.50 -3.94
CA SER A 126 -11.57 -0.68 -5.12
C SER A 126 -10.59 -0.89 -6.28
N ILE A 127 -9.45 -1.55 -6.05
CA ILE A 127 -8.51 -1.94 -7.12
C ILE A 127 -9.16 -2.96 -8.05
N LYS A 128 -10.04 -3.81 -7.53
CA LYS A 128 -10.87 -4.74 -8.30
C LYS A 128 -12.01 -3.99 -8.98
N ASN A 129 -11.71 -3.36 -10.12
CA ASN A 129 -12.60 -2.44 -10.83
C ASN A 129 -12.99 -2.92 -12.24
N ALA A 130 -12.51 -4.09 -12.71
CA ALA A 130 -12.91 -4.59 -14.03
C ALA A 130 -14.43 -4.81 -14.07
N GLY A 131 -15.07 -4.31 -15.12
CA GLY A 131 -16.54 -4.32 -15.27
C GLY A 131 -17.26 -3.15 -14.59
N ILE A 132 -16.54 -2.25 -13.92
CA ILE A 132 -17.08 -1.00 -13.38
C ILE A 132 -16.65 0.14 -14.30
N SER A 133 -17.58 0.68 -15.09
CA SER A 133 -17.33 1.88 -15.89
C SER A 133 -16.96 3.06 -14.98
N ARG A 134 -15.71 3.54 -15.02
CA ARG A 134 -15.33 4.82 -14.42
C ARG A 134 -14.63 5.70 -15.46
N GLU A 135 -15.08 6.95 -15.56
CA GLU A 135 -14.37 8.04 -16.23
C GLU A 135 -13.03 8.25 -15.53
N VAL A 136 -11.93 7.79 -16.15
CA VAL A 136 -10.58 8.08 -15.67
C VAL A 136 -10.09 9.31 -16.44
N LYS A 137 -9.89 10.43 -15.73
CA LYS A 137 -9.10 11.56 -16.25
C LYS A 137 -7.68 11.04 -16.47
N ALA A 138 -7.27 11.01 -17.74
CA ALA A 138 -5.95 10.60 -18.17
C ALA A 138 -4.87 11.40 -17.42
N THR A 139 -4.04 10.70 -16.65
CA THR A 139 -2.72 11.20 -16.26
C THR A 139 -1.68 10.52 -17.14
N GLU A 140 -0.71 11.32 -17.56
CA GLU A 140 0.28 11.06 -18.61
C GLU A 140 0.98 9.69 -18.53
N PRO A 141 1.44 9.15 -19.68
CA PRO A 141 2.08 7.84 -19.74
C PRO A 141 3.31 7.78 -18.84
N CYS A 142 3.47 6.64 -18.17
CA CYS A 142 4.67 6.28 -17.41
C CYS A 142 5.90 6.26 -18.32
N TYR A 143 6.55 7.40 -18.46
CA TYR A 143 7.92 7.54 -18.93
C TYR A 143 8.49 8.81 -18.31
N PHE A 144 9.08 8.73 -17.12
CA PHE A 144 10.22 9.59 -16.77
C PHE A 144 11.13 8.87 -15.76
N ALA A 145 12.42 9.16 -15.94
CA ALA A 145 13.63 8.41 -15.57
C ALA A 145 13.97 8.34 -14.08
#